data_AF-A0A255ZK98-F1
#
_entry.id   AF-A0A255ZK98-F1
#
_cell.length_a   1.000
_cell.length_b   1.000
_cell.length_c   1.000
_cell.angle_alpha   90.00
_cell.angle_beta   90.00
_cell.angle_gamma   90.00
#
_symmetry.space_group_name_H-M   'P 1'
#
loop_
_entity.id
_entity.type
_entity.pdbx_description
1 polymer ?
#
loop_
_entity_poly.entity_id
_entity_poly.type
_entity_poly.pdbx_seq_one_letter_code
_entity_poly.pdbx_strand_id
1 'polypeptide(L)' 'MSTEKNELTQSQNDRLAKAEAVTSAQIDAAIRITEEKFSNYQFENKMRFLAATIQALSTNYLAEVTRASASK' A
#
# COMPACT_ATOMS: atom_id res chain seq x y z
N MET A 1 27.43 -19.73 5.93
CA MET A 1 26.56 -18.67 5.39
C MET A 1 26.33 -17.67 6.51
N SER A 2 26.74 -16.42 6.35
CA SER A 2 26.58 -15.39 7.39
C SER A 2 25.09 -15.12 7.63
N THR A 3 24.66 -15.21 8.89
CA THR A 3 23.32 -14.83 9.37
C THR A 3 23.24 -13.33 9.67
N GLU A 4 24.06 -12.51 9.02
CA GLU A 4 23.97 -11.07 9.17
C GLU A 4 22.69 -10.57 8.51
N LYS A 5 21.83 -9.99 9.36
CA LYS A 5 20.69 -9.18 8.97
C LYS A 5 21.22 -8.11 8.01
N ASN A 6 21.00 -8.30 6.71
CA ASN A 6 21.37 -7.29 5.71
C ASN A 6 20.53 -6.05 5.99
N GLU A 7 21.12 -5.06 6.64
CA GLU A 7 20.48 -3.78 6.89
C GLU A 7 20.23 -3.10 5.55
N LEU A 8 19.01 -2.60 5.37
CA LEU A 8 18.65 -1.80 4.21
C LEU A 8 19.51 -0.54 4.19
N THR A 9 19.97 -0.14 3.01
CA THR A 9 20.63 1.15 2.81
C THR A 9 19.67 2.29 3.15
N GLN A 10 20.19 3.46 3.51
CA GLN A 10 19.36 4.65 3.78
C GLN A 10 18.41 4.95 2.61
N SER A 11 18.88 4.83 1.37
CA SER A 11 18.05 5.04 0.18
C SER A 11 16.90 4.04 0.05
N GLN A 12 17.11 2.77 0.42
CA GLN A 12 16.04 1.77 0.46
C GLN A 12 15.02 2.08 1.56
N ASN A 13 15.48 2.49 2.75
CA ASN A 13 14.59 2.93 3.84
C ASN A 13 13.74 4.13 3.43
N ASP A 14 14.33 5.14 2.78
CA ASP A 14 13.60 6.33 2.33
C ASP A 14 12.56 5.97 1.26
N ARG A 15 12.87 5.03 0.35
CA ARG A 15 11.92 4.54 -0.66
C ARG A 15 10.77 3.77 -0.02
N LEU A 16 11.05 2.93 0.97
CA LEU A 16 10.04 2.21 1.76
C LEU A 16 9.12 3.17 2.50
N ALA A 17 9.68 4.12 3.25
CA ALA A 17 8.90 5.12 3.98
C ALA A 17 8.01 5.96 3.05
N LYS A 18 8.53 6.34 1.87
CA LYS A 18 7.75 7.02 0.85
C LYS A 18 6.61 6.15 0.30
N ALA A 19 6.89 4.88 0.01
CA ALA A 19 5.88 3.95 -0.50
C ALA A 19 4.78 3.71 0.54
N GLU A 20 5.13 3.60 1.82
CA GLU A 20 4.19 3.48 2.93
C GLU A 20 3.29 4.72 3.05
N ALA A 21 3.90 5.92 3.09
CA ALA A 21 3.17 7.18 3.19
C ALA A 21 2.20 7.39 2.01
N VAL A 22 2.64 7.09 0.78
CA VAL A 22 1.80 7.17 -0.42
C VAL A 22 0.65 6.17 -0.36
N THR A 23 0.92 4.93 0.06
CA THR A 23 -0.10 3.89 0.16
C THR A 23 -1.17 4.26 1.18
N SER A 24 -0.78 4.75 2.36
CA SER A 24 -1.73 5.23 3.38
C SER A 24 -2.59 6.38 2.87
N ALA A 25 -1.98 7.38 2.21
CA ALA A 25 -2.73 8.49 1.61
C ALA A 25 -3.72 8.03 0.51
N GLN A 26 -3.36 7.01 -0.26
CA GLN A 26 -4.23 6.42 -1.27
C GLN A 26 -5.39 5.63 -0.65
N ILE A 27 -5.16 4.95 0.48
CA ILE A 27 -6.22 4.27 1.24
C ILE A 27 -7.22 5.29 1.79
N ASP A 28 -6.74 6.37 2.40
CA ASP A 28 -7.61 7.43 2.92
C ASP A 28 -8.45 8.08 1.80
N ALA A 29 -7.83 8.33 0.65
CA ALA A 29 -8.52 8.83 -0.54
C ALA A 29 -9.58 7.84 -1.04
N ALA A 30 -9.28 6.53 -1.06
CA ALA A 30 -10.22 5.50 -1.46
C ALA A 30 -11.43 5.41 -0.53
N ILE A 31 -11.23 5.51 0.78
CA ILE A 31 -12.32 5.59 1.78
C ILE A 31 -13.20 6.79 1.46
N ARG A 32 -12.60 7.98 1.32
CA ARG A 32 -13.35 9.22 1.06
C ARG A 32 -14.15 9.17 -0.24
N ILE A 33 -13.55 8.67 -1.33
CA ILE A 33 -14.24 8.47 -2.62
C ILE A 33 -15.40 7.49 -2.46
N THR A 34 -15.19 6.41 -1.69
CA THR A 34 -16.24 5.42 -1.43
C THR A 34 -17.43 6.05 -0.70
N GLU A 35 -17.16 6.84 0.34
CA GLU A 35 -18.18 7.54 1.10
C GLU A 35 -18.93 8.60 0.27
N GLU A 36 -18.19 9.42 -0.50
CA GLU A 36 -18.77 10.50 -1.32
C GLU A 36 -19.57 9.97 -2.52
N LYS A 37 -18.99 9.06 -3.29
CA LYS A 37 -19.56 8.63 -4.59
C LYS A 37 -20.55 7.48 -4.45
N PHE A 38 -20.41 6.67 -3.41
CA PHE A 38 -21.26 5.52 -3.19
C PHE A 38 -22.16 5.70 -1.97
N SER A 39 -22.38 6.94 -1.50
CA SER A 39 -23.24 7.25 -0.35
C SER A 39 -24.62 6.54 -0.40
N ASN A 40 -25.22 6.42 -1.59
CA ASN A 40 -26.52 5.80 -1.82
C ASN A 40 -26.48 4.30 -2.18
N TYR A 41 -25.30 3.69 -2.27
CA TYR A 41 -25.18 2.26 -2.56
C TYR A 41 -25.39 1.43 -1.28
N GLN A 42 -25.81 0.17 -1.47
CA GLN A 42 -25.87 -0.78 -0.36
C GLN A 42 -24.49 -0.95 0.27
N PHE A 43 -24.47 -1.04 1.61
CA PHE A 43 -23.25 -1.13 2.41
C PHE A 43 -22.27 -2.21 1.92
N GLU A 44 -22.79 -3.37 1.55
CA GLU A 44 -21.97 -4.50 1.07
C GLU A 44 -21.18 -4.16 -0.21
N ASN A 45 -21.78 -3.40 -1.13
CA ASN A 45 -21.10 -2.95 -2.35
C ASN A 45 -20.01 -1.93 -2.07
N LYS A 46 -20.22 -1.03 -1.09
CA LYS A 46 -19.19 -0.09 -0.65
C LYS A 46 -17.99 -0.82 -0.06
N MET A 47 -18.26 -1.80 0.81
CA MET A 47 -17.20 -2.60 1.43
C MET A 47 -16.42 -3.43 0.42
N ARG A 48 -17.09 -4.01 -0.59
CA ARG A 48 -16.40 -4.73 -1.68
C ARG A 48 -15.49 -3.83 -2.50
N PHE A 49 -15.95 -2.62 -2.88
CA PHE A 49 -15.13 -1.66 -3.62
C PHE A 49 -13.93 -1.18 -2.80
N LEU A 50 -14.15 -0.85 -1.53
CA LEU A 50 -13.10 -0.43 -0.62
C LEU A 50 -12.05 -1.53 -0.42
N ALA A 51 -12.49 -2.77 -0.17
CA ALA A 51 -11.60 -3.91 -0.01
C ALA A 51 -10.74 -4.17 -1.27
N ALA A 52 -11.35 -4.15 -2.46
CA ALA A 52 -10.61 -4.33 -3.72
C ALA A 52 -9.58 -3.21 -3.94
N THR A 53 -9.93 -1.97 -3.60
CA THR A 53 -9.02 -0.82 -3.74
C THR A 53 -7.86 -0.92 -2.76
N ILE A 54 -8.12 -1.20 -1.48
CA ILE A 54 -7.07 -1.41 -0.47
C ILE A 54 -6.15 -2.57 -0.90
N GLN A 55 -6.71 -3.67 -1.40
CA GLN A 55 -5.92 -4.82 -1.80
C GLN A 55 -4.99 -4.52 -2.99
N ALA A 56 -5.44 -3.74 -3.98
CA ALA A 56 -4.60 -3.30 -5.09
C ALA A 56 -3.45 -2.39 -4.61
N LEU A 57 -3.74 -1.46 -3.71
CA LEU A 57 -2.75 -0.54 -3.13
C LEU A 57 -1.69 -1.30 -2.30
N SER A 58 -2.12 -2.21 -1.43
CA SER A 58 -1.23 -3.07 -0.64
C SER A 58 -0.37 -3.97 -1.51
N THR A 59 -0.90 -4.46 -2.64
CA THR A 59 -0.13 -5.28 -3.59
C THR A 59 0.98 -4.46 -4.26
N ASN A 60 0.67 -3.22 -4.65
CA ASN A 60 1.67 -2.31 -5.22
C ASN A 60 2.77 -1.96 -4.20
N TYR A 61 2.40 -1.75 -2.93
CA TYR A 61 3.37 -1.54 -1.85
C TYR A 61 4.28 -2.75 -1.66
N LEU A 62 3.71 -3.96 -1.56
CA LEU A 62 4.49 -5.19 -1.41
C LEU A 62 5.44 -5.40 -2.59
N ALA A 63 5.01 -5.11 -3.82
CA ALA A 63 5.86 -5.19 -5.00
C ALA A 63 7.06 -4.22 -4.92
N GLU A 64 6.87 -3.01 -4.40
CA GLU A 64 7.97 -2.05 -4.22
C GLU A 64 8.94 -2.50 -3.11
N VAL A 65 8.42 -3.05 -2.01
CA VAL A 65 9.23 -3.65 -0.94
C VAL A 65 10.08 -4.81 -1.48
N THR A 66 9.48 -5.71 -2.28
CA THR A 66 10.19 -6.84 -2.90
C THR A 66 11.24 -6.36 -3.90
N ARG A 67 10.95 -5.34 -4.71
CA ARG A 67 11.95 -4.76 -5.64
C ARG A 67 13.10 -4.09 -4.91
N ALA A 68 12.82 -3.39 -3.82
CA ALA A 68 13.83 -2.77 -2.98
C ALA A 68 14.73 -3.83 -2.32
N SER A 69 14.20 -4.99 -1.93
CA SER A 69 14.97 -6.07 -1.29
C SER A 69 15.68 -7.00 -2.29
N ALA A 70 15.19 -7.13 -3.52
CA ALA A 70 15.77 -8.00 -4.57
C ALA A 70 16.87 -7.34 -5.41
N SER A 71 17.00 -6.01 -5.38
CA SER A 71 18.07 -5.29 -6.08
C SER A 71 19.39 -5.39 -5.30
N LYS A 72 20.08 -6.54 -5.43
CA LYS A 72 21.47 -6.77 -5.07
C LYS A 72 22.28 -7.16 -6.29
#